data_AF-A0A973DLJ6-F1
#
_entry.id   AF-A0A973DLJ6-F1
#
_cell.length_a   1.000
_cell.length_b   1.000
_cell.length_c   1.000
_cell.angle_alpha   90.00
_cell.angle_beta   90.00
_cell.angle_gamma   90.00
#
_symmetry.space_group_name_H-M   'P 1'
#
loop_
_entity.id
_entity.type
_entity.pdbx_description
1 polymer ?
#
loop_
_entity_poly.entity_id
_entity_poly.type
_entity_poly.pdbx_seq_one_letter_code
_entity_poly.pdbx_strand_id
1 'polypeptide(L)'
;MPQFNEMRVLLTAMQSQLTEKLERIVKNVTKEANSDWSEQAQERENDEVMDALGNEVRRELKLVNVAIHRLNEGEYQYCADCGEDIAIERLKVVPFTQHCITCASKRD
;
A
#
# COMPACT_ATOMS: atom_id res chain seq x y z
N MET A 1 17.59 14.04 3.86
CA MET A 1 18.15 13.63 2.55
C MET A 1 17.50 14.43 1.42
N PRO A 2 18.19 15.41 0.83
CA PRO A 2 17.64 16.23 -0.27
C PRO A 2 17.42 15.41 -1.56
N GLN A 3 18.19 14.34 -1.78
CA GLN A 3 18.14 13.50 -2.98
C GLN A 3 16.79 12.78 -3.20
N PHE A 4 16.02 12.51 -2.13
CA PHE A 4 14.75 11.78 -2.21
C PHE A 4 13.52 12.65 -1.91
N ASN A 5 13.62 13.97 -2.05
CA ASN A 5 12.51 14.85 -1.72
C ASN A 5 11.28 14.63 -2.63
N GLU A 6 11.51 14.40 -3.93
CA GLU A 6 10.45 14.06 -4.89
C GLU A 6 9.72 12.78 -4.50
N MET A 7 10.47 11.74 -4.11
CA MET A 7 9.93 10.45 -3.67
C MET A 7 9.11 10.59 -2.39
N ARG A 8 9.53 11.47 -1.47
CA ARG A 8 8.74 11.79 -0.27
C ARG A 8 7.39 12.41 -0.64
N VAL A 9 7.38 13.38 -1.55
CA VAL A 9 6.13 14.02 -2.00
C VAL A 9 5.21 12.98 -2.64
N LEU A 10 5.74 12.12 -3.50
CA LEU A 10 4.99 11.06 -4.16
C LEU A 10 4.39 10.06 -3.15
N LEU A 11 5.18 9.57 -2.21
CA LEU A 11 4.72 8.62 -1.19
C LEU A 11 3.66 9.21 -0.27
N THR A 12 3.81 10.48 0.13
CA THR A 12 2.78 11.15 0.95
C THR A 12 1.48 11.35 0.17
N ALA A 13 1.55 11.66 -1.13
CA ALA A 13 0.36 11.73 -1.98
C ALA A 13 -0.33 10.36 -2.09
N MET A 14 0.44 9.28 -2.30
CA MET A 14 -0.09 7.91 -2.34
C MET A 14 -0.72 7.51 -1.00
N GLN A 15 -0.07 7.84 0.13
CA GLN A 15 -0.59 7.58 1.47
C GLN A 15 -1.98 8.21 1.66
N SER A 16 -2.13 9.47 1.27
CA SER A 16 -3.41 10.19 1.34
C SER A 16 -4.50 9.50 0.49
N GLN A 17 -4.19 9.18 -0.76
CA GLN A 17 -5.12 8.52 -1.67
C GLN A 17 -5.55 7.13 -1.18
N LEU A 18 -4.61 6.32 -0.69
CA LEU A 18 -4.91 4.99 -0.16
C LEU A 18 -5.73 5.06 1.12
N THR A 19 -5.49 6.06 1.97
CA THR A 19 -6.26 6.30 3.19
C THR A 19 -7.71 6.67 2.84
N GLU A 20 -7.91 7.61 1.93
CA GLU A 20 -9.26 8.00 1.47
C GLU A 20 -9.99 6.82 0.82
N LYS A 21 -9.28 6.04 -0.01
CA LYS A 21 -9.84 4.83 -0.64
C LYS A 21 -10.28 3.81 0.42
N LEU A 22 -9.47 3.58 1.45
CA LEU A 22 -9.80 2.66 2.53
C LEU A 22 -11.02 3.13 3.33
N GLU A 23 -11.10 4.42 3.65
CA GLU A 23 -12.26 5.00 4.34
C GLU A 23 -13.56 4.79 3.55
N ARG A 24 -13.52 4.97 2.23
CA ARG A 24 -14.68 4.74 1.35
C ARG A 24 -15.11 3.28 1.34
N ILE A 25 -14.16 2.34 1.27
CA ILE A 25 -14.45 0.90 1.32
C ILE A 25 -15.10 0.53 2.66
N VAL A 26 -14.51 0.96 3.77
CA VAL A 26 -15.05 0.69 5.11
C VAL A 26 -16.44 1.30 5.29
N LYS A 27 -16.67 2.51 4.78
CA LYS A 27 -17.98 3.17 4.83
C LYS A 27 -19.05 2.42 4.03
N ASN A 28 -18.70 1.83 2.89
CA ASN A 28 -19.64 1.05 2.09
C ASN A 28 -20.02 -0.26 2.78
N VAL A 29 -19.03 -1.02 3.26
CA VAL A 29 -19.25 -2.28 4.00
C VAL A 29 -20.13 -2.03 5.24
N THR A 30 -19.82 -0.99 6.01
CA THR A 30 -20.63 -0.63 7.19
C THR A 30 -22.04 -0.15 6.85
N LYS A 31 -22.27 0.44 5.68
CA LYS A 31 -23.60 0.84 5.22
C LYS A 31 -24.42 -0.36 4.77
N GLU A 32 -23.82 -1.28 4.00
CA GLU A 32 -24.44 -2.53 3.56
C GLU A 32 -24.85 -3.38 4.78
N ALA A 33 -23.95 -3.58 5.75
CA ALA A 33 -24.25 -4.29 6.99
C ALA A 33 -25.41 -3.69 7.82
N ASN A 34 -25.73 -2.40 7.64
CA ASN A 34 -26.86 -1.74 8.29
C ASN A 34 -28.16 -1.78 7.47
N SER A 35 -28.10 -1.98 6.14
CA SER A 35 -29.30 -2.16 5.30
C SER A 35 -29.85 -3.58 5.35
N ASP A 36 -29.01 -4.55 5.69
CA ASP A 36 -29.32 -5.97 5.53
C ASP A 36 -29.97 -6.61 6.75
N TRP A 37 -31.18 -6.13 7.04
CA TRP A 37 -32.17 -6.90 7.80
C TRP A 37 -33.13 -7.70 6.89
N SER A 38 -32.90 -7.79 5.55
CA SER A 38 -33.94 -8.31 4.63
C SER A 38 -33.55 -9.21 3.43
N GLU A 39 -32.31 -9.37 2.92
CA GLU A 39 -32.09 -10.09 1.61
C GLU A 39 -30.86 -11.03 1.51
N GLN A 40 -30.89 -12.17 2.21
CA GLN A 40 -29.73 -13.06 2.47
C GLN A 40 -29.11 -13.94 1.33
N ALA A 41 -29.14 -13.58 0.05
CA ALA A 41 -28.55 -14.44 -1.00
C ALA A 41 -27.45 -13.81 -1.86
N GLN A 42 -27.57 -12.54 -2.25
CA GLN A 42 -26.60 -11.87 -3.14
C GLN A 42 -25.49 -11.12 -2.38
N GLU A 43 -25.70 -10.85 -1.09
CA GLU A 43 -24.84 -10.01 -0.23
C GLU A 43 -23.45 -10.63 0.01
N ARG A 44 -23.34 -11.96 0.18
CA ARG A 44 -22.08 -12.61 0.59
C ARG A 44 -20.95 -12.49 -0.44
N GLU A 45 -21.26 -12.55 -1.73
CA GLU A 45 -20.25 -12.41 -2.79
C GLU A 45 -19.68 -10.99 -2.84
N ASN A 46 -20.52 -9.98 -2.57
CA ASN A 46 -20.11 -8.57 -2.52
C ASN A 46 -19.23 -8.31 -1.28
N ASP A 47 -19.59 -8.87 -0.13
CA ASP A 47 -18.81 -8.76 1.11
C ASP A 47 -17.39 -9.32 0.96
N GLU A 48 -17.24 -10.52 0.38
CA GLU A 48 -15.93 -11.14 0.16
C GLU A 48 -15.04 -10.30 -0.77
N VAL A 49 -15.62 -9.70 -1.81
CA VAL A 49 -14.91 -8.82 -2.74
C VAL A 49 -14.49 -7.51 -2.04
N MET A 50 -15.36 -6.92 -1.24
CA MET A 50 -15.06 -5.69 -0.50
C MET A 50 -13.98 -5.92 0.56
N ASP A 51 -13.98 -7.07 1.23
CA ASP A 51 -12.95 -7.46 2.19
C ASP A 51 -11.61 -7.69 1.50
N ALA A 52 -11.58 -8.40 0.37
CA ALA A 52 -10.37 -8.58 -0.42
C ALA A 52 -9.79 -7.24 -0.88
N LEU A 53 -10.64 -6.33 -1.37
CA LEU A 53 -10.26 -4.98 -1.80
C LEU A 53 -9.72 -4.15 -0.63
N GLY A 54 -10.40 -4.16 0.52
CA GLY A 54 -9.95 -3.46 1.72
C GLY A 54 -8.61 -3.99 2.23
N ASN A 55 -8.40 -5.31 2.19
CA ASN A 55 -7.14 -5.93 2.58
C ASN A 55 -5.99 -5.57 1.65
N GLU A 56 -6.23 -5.50 0.33
CA GLU A 56 -5.22 -5.04 -0.63
C GLU A 56 -4.80 -3.59 -0.37
N VAL A 57 -5.77 -2.69 -0.20
CA VAL A 57 -5.48 -1.27 0.09
C VAL A 57 -4.72 -1.11 1.41
N ARG A 58 -5.06 -1.89 2.45
CA ARG A 58 -4.32 -1.89 3.72
C ARG A 58 -2.89 -2.37 3.56
N ARG A 59 -2.66 -3.42 2.75
CA ARG A 59 -1.30 -3.92 2.45
C ARG A 59 -0.47 -2.86 1.75
N GLU A 60 -1.01 -2.24 0.70
CA GLU A 60 -0.33 -1.18 -0.04
C GLU A 60 -0.01 0.04 0.84
N LEU A 61 -0.99 0.49 1.63
CA LEU A 61 -0.80 1.60 2.57
C LEU A 61 0.30 1.29 3.60
N LYS A 62 0.38 0.05 4.09
CA LYS A 62 1.46 -0.38 4.97
C LYS A 62 2.83 -0.27 4.29
N LEU A 63 2.95 -0.69 3.02
CA LEU A 63 4.21 -0.58 2.27
C LEU A 63 4.62 0.89 2.08
N VAL A 64 3.68 1.76 1.72
CA VAL A 64 3.91 3.21 1.59
C VAL A 64 4.39 3.81 2.93
N ASN A 65 3.72 3.46 4.04
CA ASN A 65 4.12 3.94 5.37
C ASN A 65 5.52 3.50 5.76
N VAL A 66 5.89 2.24 5.46
CA VAL A 66 7.25 1.76 5.71
C VAL A 66 8.26 2.49 4.82
N ALA A 67 7.94 2.75 3.55
CA ALA A 67 8.83 3.50 2.66
C ALA A 67 9.08 4.94 3.17
N ILE A 68 8.05 5.62 3.66
CA ILE A 68 8.18 6.95 4.31
C ILE A 68 9.03 6.87 5.57
N HIS A 69 8.83 5.85 6.41
CA HIS A 69 9.64 5.63 7.60
C HIS A 69 11.11 5.46 7.24
N ARG A 70 11.42 4.59 6.27
CA ARG A 70 12.81 4.35 5.81
C ARG A 70 13.44 5.60 5.18
N LEU A 71 12.65 6.47 4.53
CA LEU A 71 13.12 7.78 4.06
C LEU A 71 13.56 8.70 5.19
N ASN A 72 12.92 8.59 6.36
CA ASN A 72 13.23 9.40 7.52
C ASN A 72 14.47 8.86 8.26
N GLU A 73 14.58 7.53 8.37
CA GLU A 73 15.74 6.84 8.96
C GLU A 73 16.98 6.84 8.06
N GLY A 74 16.83 7.20 6.77
CA GLY A 74 17.93 7.21 5.81
C GLY A 74 18.24 5.83 5.19
N GLU A 75 17.32 4.88 5.30
CA GLU A 75 17.47 3.51 4.83
C GLU A 75 16.72 3.22 3.52
N TYR A 76 16.04 4.21 2.95
CA TYR A 76 15.14 4.06 1.80
C TYR A 76 15.80 3.42 0.58
N GLN A 77 17.10 3.68 0.37
CA GLN A 77 17.85 3.19 -0.77
C GLN A 77 18.40 1.77 -0.59
N TYR A 78 18.26 1.15 0.57
CA TYR A 78 18.81 -0.18 0.82
C TYR A 78 17.74 -1.26 0.71
N CYS A 79 18.10 -2.44 0.26
CA CYS A 79 17.23 -3.60 0.23
C CYS A 79 17.02 -4.13 1.65
N ALA A 80 15.76 -4.38 2.04
CA ALA A 80 15.45 -4.94 3.36
C ALA A 80 15.94 -6.39 3.54
N ASP A 81 16.28 -7.08 2.44
CA ASP A 81 16.72 -8.48 2.47
C ASP A 81 18.23 -8.65 2.43
N CYS A 82 18.88 -8.05 1.43
CA CYS A 82 20.31 -8.22 1.21
C CYS A 82 21.15 -7.02 1.68
N GLY A 83 20.53 -5.89 2.05
CA GLY A 83 21.23 -4.67 2.43
C GLY A 83 21.86 -3.89 1.27
N GLU A 84 21.86 -4.42 0.04
CA GLU A 84 22.41 -3.74 -1.15
C GLU A 84 21.53 -2.58 -1.61
N ASP A 85 22.09 -1.68 -2.41
CA ASP A 85 21.36 -0.54 -2.97
C ASP A 85 20.22 -0.97 -3.91
N ILE A 86 19.07 -0.34 -3.75
CA ILE A 86 17.94 -0.40 -4.67
C ILE A 86 18.20 0.64 -5.77
N ALA A 87 18.22 0.18 -7.02
CA ALA A 87 18.38 1.06 -8.18
C ALA A 87 17.37 2.21 -8.15
N ILE A 88 17.85 3.44 -8.40
CA ILE A 88 17.02 4.66 -8.37
C ILE A 88 15.88 4.55 -9.39
N GLU A 89 16.13 3.96 -10.55
CA GLU A 89 15.14 3.70 -11.58
C GLU A 89 13.99 2.85 -11.03
N ARG A 90 14.29 1.85 -10.19
CA ARG A 90 13.28 1.02 -9.52
C ARG A 90 12.50 1.83 -8.49
N LEU A 91 13.16 2.67 -7.70
CA LEU A 91 12.50 3.56 -6.74
C LEU A 91 11.62 4.62 -7.42
N LYS A 92 11.93 5.00 -8.66
CA LYS A 92 11.08 5.91 -9.46
C LYS A 92 9.84 5.21 -10.01
N VAL A 93 9.94 3.93 -10.38
CA VAL A 93 8.80 3.15 -10.89
C VAL A 93 7.92 2.63 -9.76
N VAL A 94 8.53 2.12 -8.69
CA VAL A 94 7.85 1.54 -7.52
C VAL A 94 8.44 2.15 -6.23
N PRO A 95 7.98 3.35 -5.81
CA PRO A 95 8.58 4.08 -4.69
C PRO A 95 8.37 3.42 -3.33
N PHE A 96 7.39 2.53 -3.19
CA PHE A 96 7.14 1.80 -1.94
C PHE A 96 7.88 0.45 -1.86
N THR A 97 8.74 0.12 -2.84
CA THR A 97 9.51 -1.13 -2.82
C THR A 97 10.47 -1.15 -1.65
N GLN A 98 10.53 -2.29 -0.95
CA GLN A 98 11.51 -2.53 0.10
C GLN A 98 12.72 -3.33 -0.40
N HIS A 99 12.62 -3.87 -1.62
CA HIS A 99 13.56 -4.86 -2.15
C HIS A 99 14.19 -4.40 -3.45
N CYS A 100 15.45 -4.81 -3.66
CA CYS A 100 16.11 -4.69 -4.96
C CYS A 100 15.47 -5.65 -5.98
N ILE A 101 15.77 -5.45 -7.27
CA ILE A 101 15.21 -6.29 -8.34
C ILE A 101 15.53 -7.78 -8.14
N THR A 102 16.76 -8.09 -7.71
CA THR A 102 17.22 -9.47 -7.48
C THR A 102 16.44 -10.17 -6.37
N CYS A 103 16.13 -9.47 -5.28
CA CYS A 103 15.36 -10.04 -4.16
C CYS A 103 13.87 -10.11 -4.48
N ALA A 104 13.33 -9.12 -5.20
CA ALA A 104 11.95 -9.14 -5.67
C ALA A 104 11.68 -10.32 -6.61
N SER A 105 12.53 -10.55 -7.62
CA SER A 105 12.36 -11.65 -8.59
C SER A 105 12.50 -13.05 -7.99
N LYS A 106 12.96 -13.20 -6.74
CA LYS A 106 13.01 -14.48 -6.03
C LYS A 106 11.73 -14.77 -5.22
N ARG A 107 10.85 -13.77 -5.07
CA ARG A 107 9.64 -13.81 -4.25
C ARG A 107 8.36 -13.92 -5.07
N ASP A 108 8.43 -13.57 -6.36
CA ASP A 108 7.39 -13.77 -7.37
C ASP A 108 7.31 -15.23 -7.83
#